data_AF-A0A7C6LYS7-F1
#
_entry.id   AF-A0A7C6LYS7-F1
#
_cell.length_a   1.000
_cell.length_b   1.000
_cell.length_c   1.000
_cell.angle_alpha   90.00
_cell.angle_beta   90.00
_cell.angle_gamma   90.00
#
_symmetry.space_group_name_H-M   'P 1'
#
loop_
_entity.id
_entity.type
_entity.pdbx_description
1 polymer ?
#
loop_
_entity_poly.entity_id
_entity_poly.type
_entity_poly.pdbx_seq_one_letter_code
_entity_poly.pdbx_strand_id
1 'polypeptide(L)'
;MKLQTTKTLAIVSMAISGLLMLVSILFIIFAVSQALTIGTLTPEELEANPFPYIRFLLLGVLVYTILITLLATSYQVIYTFVVVEAAQFEKKTTMILLIIGYFVWVVALVGLIMTLTQKEKNESK
;
A
#
# COMPACT_ATOMS: atom_id res chain seq x y z
N MET A 1 -0.76 -19.70 15.63
CA MET A 1 -1.46 -20.17 14.40
C MET A 1 -0.61 -21.27 13.76
N LYS A 2 -1.16 -22.16 12.93
CA LYS A 2 -0.36 -23.23 12.28
C LYS A 2 0.63 -22.58 11.30
N LEU A 3 1.87 -23.06 11.22
CA LEU A 3 2.92 -22.61 10.28
C LEU A 3 2.41 -22.40 8.84
N GLN A 4 1.44 -23.21 8.43
CA GLN A 4 0.77 -23.13 7.15
C GLN A 4 0.02 -21.79 6.94
N THR A 5 -0.60 -21.22 7.98
CA THR A 5 -1.33 -19.95 7.88
C THR A 5 -0.37 -18.77 7.64
N THR A 6 0.74 -18.70 8.36
CA THR A 6 1.76 -17.66 8.18
C THR A 6 2.38 -17.71 6.78
N LYS A 7 2.65 -18.92 6.27
CA LYS A 7 3.11 -19.12 4.88
C LYS A 7 2.07 -18.63 3.86
N THR A 8 0.80 -18.96 4.05
CA THR A 8 -0.28 -18.48 3.19
C THR A 8 -0.39 -16.96 3.21
N LEU A 9 -0.36 -16.33 4.39
CA LEU A 9 -0.40 -14.87 4.54
C LEU A 9 0.80 -14.19 3.84
N ALA A 10 2.00 -14.76 3.94
CA ALA A 10 3.18 -14.25 3.26
C ALA A 10 3.05 -14.34 1.72
N ILE A 11 2.54 -15.46 1.19
CA ILE A 11 2.27 -15.62 -0.25
C ILE A 11 1.23 -14.60 -0.72
N VAL A 12 0.15 -14.41 0.04
CA VAL A 12 -0.88 -13.41 -0.28
C VAL A 12 -0.32 -11.99 -0.24
N SER A 13 0.54 -11.66 0.74
CA SER A 13 1.23 -10.36 0.80
C SER A 13 2.09 -10.10 -0.43
N MET A 14 2.88 -11.09 -0.86
CA MET A 14 3.67 -11.00 -2.09
C MET A 14 2.80 -10.83 -3.34
N ALA A 15 1.68 -11.56 -3.43
CA ALA A 15 0.73 -11.42 -4.54
C ALA A 15 0.11 -10.01 -4.59
N ILE A 16 -0.31 -9.45 -3.45
CA ILE A 16 -0.85 -8.08 -3.38
C ILE A 16 0.23 -7.05 -3.75
N SER A 17 1.47 -7.24 -3.32
CA SER A 17 2.59 -6.39 -3.73
C SER A 17 2.83 -6.43 -5.24
N GLY A 18 2.76 -7.62 -5.85
CA GLY A 18 2.85 -7.77 -7.31
C GLY A 18 1.71 -7.06 -8.04
N LEU A 19 0.48 -7.19 -7.53
CA LEU A 19 -0.70 -6.47 -8.03
C LEU A 19 -0.56 -4.95 -7.94
N LEU A 20 -0.07 -4.42 -6.81
CA LEU A 20 0.24 -2.99 -6.63
C LEU A 20 1.20 -2.48 -7.70
N MET A 21 2.25 -3.25 -7.99
CA MET A 21 3.23 -2.90 -9.01
C MET A 21 2.61 -2.89 -10.41
N LEU A 22 1.85 -3.93 -10.76
CA LEU A 22 1.17 -4.04 -12.06
C LEU A 22 0.18 -2.89 -12.29
N VAL A 23 -0.66 -2.58 -11.30
CA VAL A 23 -1.63 -1.47 -11.38
C VAL A 23 -0.92 -0.13 -11.55
N SER A 24 0.22 0.07 -10.89
CA SER A 24 1.03 1.28 -11.04
C SER A 24 1.65 1.41 -12.43
N ILE A 25 2.19 0.32 -12.98
CA ILE A 25 2.74 0.32 -14.35
C ILE A 25 1.65 0.64 -15.37
N LEU A 26 0.48 -0.01 -15.27
CA LEU A 26 -0.65 0.25 -16.17
C LEU A 26 -1.13 1.70 -16.10
N PHE A 27 -1.16 2.29 -14.90
CA PHE A 27 -1.54 3.68 -14.74
C PHE A 27 -0.51 4.64 -15.33
N ILE A 28 0.80 4.36 -15.19
CA ILE A 28 1.85 5.17 -15.82
C ILE A 28 1.69 5.13 -17.34
N ILE A 29 1.47 3.95 -17.93
CA ILE A 29 1.23 3.79 -19.37
C ILE A 29 0.02 4.62 -19.79
N PHE A 30 -1.09 4.53 -19.04
CA PHE A 30 -2.28 5.34 -19.27
C PHE A 30 -1.98 6.85 -19.19
N ALA A 31 -1.34 7.33 -18.12
CA ALA A 31 -1.03 8.74 -17.93
C ALA A 31 -0.12 9.29 -19.04
N VAL A 32 0.91 8.52 -19.44
CA VAL A 32 1.80 8.88 -20.56
C VAL A 32 1.02 8.96 -21.88
N SER A 33 0.14 7.99 -22.17
CA SER A 33 -0.65 8.01 -23.40
C SER A 33 -1.60 9.22 -23.49
N GLN A 34 -2.22 9.61 -22.37
CA GLN A 34 -3.06 10.81 -22.31
C GLN A 34 -2.21 12.08 -22.48
N ALA A 35 -1.04 12.14 -21.82
CA ALA A 35 -0.13 13.28 -21.93
C ALA A 35 0.39 13.47 -23.37
N LEU A 36 0.75 12.38 -24.05
CA LEU A 36 1.15 12.43 -25.46
C LEU A 36 0.01 12.89 -26.36
N THR A 37 -1.21 12.39 -26.14
CA THR A 37 -2.39 12.79 -26.91
C THR A 37 -2.65 14.30 -26.77
N ILE A 38 -2.58 14.83 -25.55
CA ILE A 38 -2.75 16.26 -25.29
C ILE A 38 -1.61 17.06 -25.94
N GLY A 39 -0.37 16.58 -25.87
CA GLY A 39 0.80 17.24 -26.45
C GLY A 39 0.81 17.30 -27.99
N THR A 40 -0.01 16.49 -28.66
CA THR A 40 -0.14 16.49 -30.13
C THR A 40 -1.29 17.33 -30.67
N LEU A 41 -2.19 17.84 -29.81
CA LEU A 41 -3.33 18.64 -30.24
C LEU A 41 -2.89 20.07 -30.58
N THR A 42 -3.48 20.65 -31.62
CA THR A 42 -3.26 22.07 -31.94
C THR A 42 -4.07 22.97 -30.97
N PRO A 43 -3.69 24.26 -30.81
CA PRO A 43 -4.46 25.21 -30.00
C PRO A 43 -5.93 25.32 -30.44
N GLU A 44 -6.18 25.25 -31.74
CA GLU A 44 -7.53 25.33 -32.33
C GLU A 44 -8.39 24.10 -31.99
N GLU A 45 -7.79 22.90 -31.94
CA GLU A 45 -8.47 21.67 -31.52
C GLU A 45 -8.78 21.66 -30.01
N LEU A 46 -7.89 22.26 -29.21
CA LEU A 46 -8.08 22.47 -27.78
C LEU A 46 -9.20 23.47 -27.48
N GLU A 47 -9.32 24.55 -28.25
CA GLU A 47 -10.41 25.52 -28.11
C GLU A 47 -11.76 24.95 -28.57
N ALA A 48 -11.77 24.11 -29.61
CA ALA A 48 -12.98 23.47 -30.12
C ALA A 48 -13.49 22.33 -29.20
N ASN A 49 -12.60 21.66 -28.46
CA ASN A 49 -12.95 20.53 -27.60
C ASN A 49 -12.15 20.51 -26.27
N PRO A 50 -12.40 21.48 -25.35
CA PRO A 50 -11.46 21.75 -24.26
C PRO A 50 -11.41 20.70 -23.13
N PHE A 51 -12.33 19.74 -23.07
CA PHE A 51 -12.54 18.95 -21.84
C PHE A 51 -12.52 17.41 -21.89
N PRO A 52 -12.65 16.68 -23.02
CA PRO A 52 -12.76 15.22 -22.94
C PRO A 52 -11.48 14.56 -22.42
N TYR A 53 -10.30 14.94 -22.91
CA TYR A 53 -9.03 14.31 -22.53
C TYR A 53 -8.65 14.57 -21.07
N ILE A 54 -8.84 15.79 -20.57
CA ILE A 54 -8.64 16.14 -19.15
C ILE A 54 -9.62 15.37 -18.27
N ARG A 55 -10.89 15.23 -18.69
CA ARG A 55 -11.90 14.48 -17.95
C ARG A 55 -11.56 12.99 -17.85
N PHE A 56 -11.06 12.39 -18.93
CA PHE A 56 -10.59 10.99 -18.90
C PHE A 56 -9.37 10.81 -18.02
N LEU A 57 -8.41 11.74 -18.06
CA LEU A 57 -7.25 11.72 -17.17
C LEU A 57 -7.68 11.82 -15.68
N LEU A 58 -8.57 12.76 -15.35
CA LEU A 58 -9.10 12.94 -13.99
C LEU A 58 -9.87 11.70 -13.49
N LEU A 59 -10.73 11.12 -14.32
CA LEU A 59 -11.42 9.87 -14.00
C LEU A 59 -10.43 8.73 -13.78
N GLY A 60 -9.42 8.61 -14.65
CA GLY A 60 -8.36 7.61 -14.51
C GLY A 60 -7.57 7.77 -13.22
N VAL A 61 -7.20 9.00 -12.84
CA VAL A 61 -6.53 9.33 -11.58
C VAL A 61 -7.40 8.94 -10.38
N LEU A 62 -8.71 9.25 -10.41
CA LEU A 62 -9.63 8.92 -9.33
C LEU A 62 -9.73 7.39 -9.13
N VAL A 63 -9.96 6.64 -10.23
CA VAL A 63 -10.07 5.18 -10.21
C VAL A 63 -8.76 4.55 -9.73
N TYR A 64 -7.61 5.02 -10.24
CA TYR A 64 -6.30 4.56 -9.81
C TYR A 64 -6.08 4.80 -8.33
N THR A 65 -6.40 5.99 -7.83
CA THR A 65 -6.22 6.35 -6.41
C THR A 65 -7.04 5.43 -5.51
N ILE A 66 -8.30 5.15 -5.87
CA ILE A 66 -9.16 4.22 -5.12
C ILE A 66 -8.57 2.81 -5.12
N LEU A 67 -8.15 2.31 -6.29
CA LEU A 67 -7.58 0.97 -6.43
C LEU A 67 -6.27 0.82 -5.66
N ILE A 68 -5.35 1.77 -5.78
CA ILE A 68 -4.09 1.77 -5.03
C ILE A 68 -4.35 1.85 -3.54
N THR A 69 -5.28 2.69 -3.09
CA THR A 69 -5.57 2.84 -1.67
C THR A 69 -6.12 1.54 -1.08
N LEU A 70 -7.04 0.87 -1.79
CA LEU A 70 -7.59 -0.43 -1.39
C LEU A 70 -6.51 -1.51 -1.32
N LEU A 71 -5.69 -1.63 -2.37
CA LEU A 71 -4.62 -2.62 -2.44
C LEU A 71 -3.54 -2.36 -1.38
N ALA A 72 -3.13 -1.10 -1.20
CA ALA A 72 -2.14 -0.71 -0.21
C ALA A 72 -2.64 -0.98 1.20
N THR A 73 -3.89 -0.61 1.51
CA THR A 73 -4.49 -0.91 2.83
C THR A 73 -4.55 -2.41 3.07
N SER A 74 -4.98 -3.20 2.08
CA SER A 74 -5.02 -4.66 2.17
C SER A 74 -3.63 -5.26 2.39
N TYR A 75 -2.62 -4.78 1.67
CA TYR A 75 -1.23 -5.17 1.86
C TYR A 75 -0.75 -4.87 3.29
N GLN A 76 -0.98 -3.65 3.77
CA GLN A 76 -0.54 -3.23 5.10
C GLN A 76 -1.18 -4.09 6.20
N VAL A 77 -2.49 -4.37 6.10
CA VAL A 77 -3.20 -5.24 7.06
C VAL A 77 -2.57 -6.64 7.10
N ILE A 78 -2.41 -7.27 5.93
CA ILE A 78 -1.88 -8.64 5.82
C ILE A 78 -0.42 -8.70 6.28
N TYR A 79 0.40 -7.74 5.86
CA TYR A 79 1.80 -7.65 6.27
C TYR A 79 1.92 -7.48 7.79
N THR A 80 1.08 -6.64 8.40
CA THR A 80 1.04 -6.46 9.86
C THR A 80 0.73 -7.78 10.56
N PHE A 81 -0.21 -8.59 10.07
CA PHE A 81 -0.49 -9.91 10.62
C PHE A 81 0.73 -10.84 10.54
N VAL A 82 1.44 -10.85 9.40
CA VAL A 82 2.67 -11.65 9.23
C VAL A 82 3.74 -11.22 10.25
N VAL A 83 3.97 -9.92 10.42
CA VAL A 83 4.97 -9.37 11.35
C VAL A 83 4.60 -9.68 12.80
N VAL A 84 3.33 -9.49 13.16
CA VAL A 84 2.80 -9.81 14.49
C VAL A 84 3.01 -11.27 14.84
N GLU A 85 2.73 -12.18 13.90
CA GLU A 85 2.94 -13.61 14.10
C GLU A 85 4.42 -13.99 14.21
N ALA A 86 5.27 -13.40 13.37
CA ALA A 86 6.70 -13.67 13.36
C ALA A 86 7.41 -13.19 14.65
N ALA A 87 6.92 -12.13 15.26
CA ALA A 87 7.54 -11.52 16.44
C ALA A 87 7.14 -12.16 17.79
N GLN A 88 6.20 -13.12 17.81
CA GLN A 88 5.78 -13.86 19.02
C GLN A 88 5.54 -12.97 20.26
N PHE A 89 4.73 -11.92 20.12
CA PHE A 89 4.44 -11.01 21.23
C PHE A 89 3.84 -11.72 22.45
N GLU A 90 4.54 -11.65 23.59
CA GLU A 90 4.06 -12.21 24.87
C GLU A 90 2.78 -11.52 25.38
N LYS A 91 2.55 -10.25 25.03
CA LYS A 91 1.40 -9.45 25.49
C LYS A 91 0.53 -8.97 24.34
N LYS A 92 -0.77 -9.29 24.40
CA LYS A 92 -1.82 -8.82 23.47
C LYS A 92 -1.86 -7.29 23.31
N THR A 93 -1.55 -6.54 24.35
CA THR A 93 -1.56 -5.07 24.34
C THR A 93 -0.49 -4.50 23.40
N THR A 94 0.71 -5.09 23.39
CA THR A 94 1.81 -4.69 22.51
C THR A 94 1.48 -4.96 21.05
N MET A 95 0.85 -6.12 20.78
CA MET A 95 0.36 -6.48 19.45
C MET A 95 -0.67 -5.48 18.92
N ILE A 96 -1.66 -5.11 19.74
CA ILE A 96 -2.71 -4.15 19.37
C ILE A 96 -2.12 -2.74 19.14
N LEU A 97 -1.20 -2.30 19.99
CA LEU A 97 -0.49 -1.02 19.83
C LEU A 97 0.34 -0.97 18.55
N LEU A 98 0.96 -2.08 18.15
CA LEU A 98 1.70 -2.17 16.89
C LEU A 98 0.77 -2.13 15.67
N ILE A 99 -0.37 -2.85 15.71
CA ILE A 99 -1.38 -2.81 14.64
C ILE A 99 -1.93 -1.39 14.48
N ILE A 100 -2.36 -0.77 15.58
CA ILE A 100 -2.86 0.61 15.58
C ILE A 100 -1.77 1.56 15.12
N GLY A 101 -0.54 1.38 15.59
CA GLY A 101 0.52 2.32 15.28
C GLY A 101 1.07 2.25 13.87
N TYR A 102 1.01 1.06 13.26
CA TYR A 102 1.29 0.84 11.86
C TYR A 102 0.21 1.47 10.96
N PHE A 103 -1.07 1.43 11.39
CA PHE A 103 -2.16 2.14 10.71
C PHE A 103 -2.04 3.66 10.77
N VAL A 104 -1.54 4.21 11.88
CA VAL A 104 -1.44 5.67 12.09
C VAL A 104 -0.09 6.25 11.60
N TRP A 105 0.81 5.42 11.05
CA TRP A 105 2.18 5.75 10.60
C TRP A 105 3.14 6.33 11.66
N VAL A 106 2.64 7.11 12.63
CA VAL A 106 3.42 7.81 13.66
C VAL A 106 3.81 6.89 14.82
N VAL A 107 2.92 5.97 15.20
CA VAL A 107 3.17 5.07 16.35
C VAL A 107 3.94 3.82 15.90
N ALA A 108 4.09 3.58 14.59
CA ALA A 108 4.89 2.47 14.04
C ALA A 108 6.34 2.51 14.54
N LEU A 109 6.99 3.67 14.50
CA LEU A 109 8.37 3.86 14.98
C LEU A 109 8.47 3.65 16.50
N VAL A 110 7.57 4.27 17.26
CA VAL A 110 7.58 4.17 18.74
C VAL A 110 7.26 2.74 19.20
N GLY A 111 6.31 2.08 18.55
CA GLY A 111 5.93 0.68 18.79
C GLY A 111 7.02 -0.30 18.41
N LEU A 112 7.68 -0.12 17.25
CA LEU A 112 8.85 -0.92 16.85
C LEU A 112 10.00 -0.75 17.83
N ILE A 113 10.33 0.49 18.22
CA ILE A 113 11.41 0.78 19.17
C ILE A 113 11.11 0.15 20.53
N MET A 114 9.89 0.32 21.07
CA MET A 114 9.49 -0.30 22.34
C MET A 114 9.48 -1.83 22.28
N THR A 115 9.13 -2.40 21.13
CA THR A 115 9.14 -3.84 20.93
C THR A 115 10.55 -4.40 20.86
N LEU A 116 11.44 -3.77 20.10
CA LEU A 116 12.84 -4.18 19.99
C LEU A 116 13.54 -4.09 21.35
N THR A 117 13.30 -3.01 22.11
CA THR A 117 13.86 -2.85 23.46
C THR A 117 13.28 -3.83 24.48
N GLN A 118 12.01 -4.24 24.37
CA GLN A 118 11.48 -5.31 25.23
C GLN A 118 12.01 -6.69 24.86
N LYS A 119 12.22 -6.98 23.57
CA LYS A 119 12.76 -8.25 23.10
C LYS A 119 14.20 -8.45 23.57
N GLU A 120 15.06 -7.44 23.42
CA GLU A 120 16.43 -7.48 23.95
C GLU A 120 16.47 -7.75 25.46
N LYS A 121 15.54 -7.15 26.21
CA LYS A 121 15.50 -7.28 27.67
C LYS A 121 15.03 -8.66 28.16
N ASN A 122 14.30 -9.41 27.33
CA ASN A 122 13.90 -10.78 27.63
C ASN A 122 14.94 -11.81 27.19
N GLU A 123 15.72 -11.53 26.13
CA GLU A 123 16.80 -12.42 25.67
C GLU A 123 18.11 -12.25 26.47
N SER A 124 18.28 -11.16 27.22
CA SER A 124 19.46 -10.91 28.08
C SER A 124 19.36 -11.49 29.50
N LYS A 125 18.40 -12.37 29.78
CA LYS A 125 18.22 -13.07 31.07
C LYS A 125 18.36 -14.57 30.88
#